data_AF-A0A8T7BJQ7-F1
#
_entry.id   AF-A0A8T7BJQ7-F1
#
_cell.length_a   1.000
_cell.length_b   1.000
_cell.length_c   1.000
_cell.angle_alpha   90.00
_cell.angle_beta   90.00
_cell.angle_gamma   90.00
#
_symmetry.space_group_name_H-M   'P 1'
#
loop_
_entity.id
_entity.type
_entity.pdbx_description
1 polymer ?
#
loop_
_entity_poly.entity_id
_entity_poly.type
_entity_poly.pdbx_seq_one_letter_code
_entity_poly.pdbx_strand_id
1 'polypeptide(L)'
;MTNYDYQPPFRAELIGSLVRPQVIKDARNTYDQDNLSEQGLREIEDAEIKKIISLQEELGFKVVSDGEIRRSTYSESFTTQGITGLEFMDDAGGTWTYKNDKGSTVGQRSPR
;
A
#
# COMPACT_ATOMS: atom_id res chain seq x y z
N MET A 1 -0.71 14.71 -41.45
CA MET A 1 -0.98 14.49 -40.01
C MET A 1 -2.30 13.75 -39.94
N THR A 2 -2.31 12.48 -39.53
CA THR A 2 -3.53 11.67 -39.44
C THR A 2 -4.36 12.13 -38.24
N ASN A 3 -5.55 12.70 -38.49
CA ASN A 3 -6.59 12.92 -37.49
C ASN A 3 -7.11 11.54 -37.05
N TYR A 4 -6.66 11.07 -35.89
CA TYR A 4 -7.31 9.94 -35.23
C TYR A 4 -8.57 10.48 -34.54
N ASP A 5 -9.71 10.16 -35.13
CA ASP A 5 -11.02 10.38 -34.53
C ASP A 5 -11.20 9.31 -33.44
N TYR A 6 -10.67 9.55 -32.24
CA TYR A 6 -10.81 8.62 -31.13
C TYR A 6 -12.27 8.65 -30.66
N GLN A 7 -13.03 7.64 -31.08
CA GLN A 7 -14.44 7.51 -30.76
C GLN A 7 -14.62 6.75 -29.41
N PRO A 8 -15.42 7.30 -28.46
CA PRO A 8 -15.67 6.74 -27.13
C PRO A 8 -16.34 5.35 -27.14
N PRO A 9 -16.34 4.60 -26.01
CA PRO A 9 -16.05 5.08 -24.65
C PRO A 9 -14.59 4.97 -24.21
N PHE A 10 -14.06 6.09 -23.70
CA PHE A 10 -12.84 6.10 -22.90
C PHE A 10 -13.18 5.78 -21.44
N ARG A 11 -12.24 5.12 -20.76
CA ARG A 11 -12.40 4.75 -19.36
C ARG A 11 -11.16 5.18 -18.58
N ALA A 12 -11.38 6.02 -17.58
CA ALA A 12 -10.38 6.33 -16.57
C ALA A 12 -10.54 5.39 -15.38
N GLU A 13 -9.41 4.98 -14.79
CA GLU A 13 -9.36 4.17 -13.58
C GLU A 13 -8.27 4.67 -12.64
N LEU A 14 -8.47 4.39 -11.35
CA LEU A 14 -7.43 4.45 -10.35
C LEU A 14 -6.75 3.08 -10.27
N ILE A 15 -5.42 3.07 -10.25
CA ILE A 15 -4.63 1.83 -10.32
C ILE A 15 -4.26 1.24 -8.94
N GLY A 16 -4.71 1.87 -7.84
CA GLY A 16 -4.36 1.43 -6.49
C GLY A 16 -4.29 2.61 -5.52
N SER A 17 -3.07 2.99 -5.13
CA SER A 17 -2.83 3.87 -3.99
C SER A 17 -3.43 5.28 -4.17
N LEU A 18 -3.92 5.83 -3.06
CA LEU A 18 -4.29 7.24 -2.93
C LEU A 18 -3.44 7.90 -1.84
N VAL A 19 -3.49 9.23 -1.78
CA VAL A 19 -2.86 9.97 -0.69
C VAL A 19 -3.52 9.56 0.63
N ARG A 20 -2.70 9.07 1.57
CA ARG A 20 -3.18 8.65 2.89
C ARG A 20 -3.86 9.83 3.62
N PRO A 21 -5.14 9.70 4.02
CA PRO A 21 -5.84 10.73 4.78
C PRO A 21 -5.13 11.05 6.09
N GLN A 22 -5.26 12.30 6.57
CA GLN A 22 -4.63 12.73 7.83
C GLN A 22 -5.09 11.88 9.02
N VAL A 23 -6.39 11.53 9.05
CA VAL A 23 -6.98 10.63 10.06
C VAL A 23 -6.22 9.30 10.17
N ILE A 24 -5.81 8.70 9.05
CA ILE A 24 -5.05 7.44 9.06
C ILE A 24 -3.62 7.67 9.55
N LYS A 25 -2.99 8.79 9.18
CA LYS A 25 -1.64 9.11 9.68
C LYS A 25 -1.66 9.28 11.20
N ASP A 26 -2.64 10.00 11.72
CA ASP A 26 -2.79 10.25 13.16
C ASP A 26 -3.13 8.97 13.93
N ALA A 27 -4.02 8.14 13.40
CA ALA A 27 -4.37 6.85 14.00
C ALA A 27 -3.17 5.90 14.06
N ARG A 28 -2.38 5.81 12.99
CA ARG A 28 -1.16 4.98 12.97
C ARG A 28 -0.11 5.51 13.95
N ASN A 29 0.12 6.83 14.00
CA ASN A 29 1.02 7.42 14.99
C ASN A 29 0.57 7.12 16.43
N THR A 30 -0.74 7.10 16.69
CA THR A 30 -1.30 6.77 18.01
C THR A 30 -1.14 5.29 18.34
N TYR A 31 -1.34 4.42 17.36
CA TYR A 31 -1.09 2.98 17.47
C TYR A 31 0.38 2.68 17.75
N ASP A 32 1.30 3.33 17.04
CA ASP A 32 2.76 3.18 17.21
C ASP A 32 3.25 3.67 18.60
N GLN A 33 2.42 4.43 19.32
CA GLN A 33 2.66 4.88 20.69
C GLN A 33 1.94 4.02 21.73
N ASP A 34 1.41 2.85 21.34
CA ASP A 34 0.63 1.93 22.18
C ASP A 34 -0.66 2.56 22.78
N ASN A 35 -1.12 3.68 22.23
CA ASN A 35 -2.30 4.43 22.70
C ASN A 35 -3.59 4.09 21.95
N LEU A 36 -3.53 3.14 21.00
CA LEU A 36 -4.67 2.66 20.22
C LEU A 36 -4.52 1.14 20.07
N SER A 37 -5.62 0.39 20.26
CA SER A 37 -5.59 -1.05 20.01
C SER A 37 -5.53 -1.34 18.50
N GLU A 38 -5.03 -2.53 18.13
CA GLU A 38 -5.05 -2.98 16.73
C GLU A 38 -6.46 -2.96 16.15
N GLN A 39 -7.46 -3.40 16.93
CA GLN A 39 -8.86 -3.34 16.54
C GLN A 39 -9.33 -1.89 16.33
N GLY A 40 -8.95 -0.96 17.22
CA GLY A 40 -9.30 0.46 17.08
C GLY A 40 -8.69 1.09 15.84
N LEU A 41 -7.42 0.77 15.53
CA LEU A 41 -6.78 1.18 14.27
C LEU A 41 -7.55 0.61 13.07
N ARG A 42 -7.90 -0.67 13.12
CA ARG A 42 -8.63 -1.34 12.04
C ARG A 42 -9.98 -0.70 11.75
N GLU A 43 -10.73 -0.35 12.79
CA GLU A 43 -12.04 0.32 12.69
C GLU A 43 -11.93 1.71 12.03
N ILE A 44 -10.92 2.49 12.41
CA ILE A 44 -10.64 3.79 11.78
C ILE A 44 -10.27 3.61 10.30
N GLU A 45 -9.40 2.66 9.99
CA GLU A 45 -9.04 2.34 8.61
C GLU A 45 -10.24 1.89 7.78
N ASP A 46 -11.10 1.01 8.31
CA ASP A 46 -12.32 0.56 7.62
C ASP A 46 -13.29 1.72 7.34
N ALA A 47 -13.39 2.67 8.28
CA ALA A 47 -14.22 3.85 8.10
C ALA A 47 -13.71 4.76 6.96
N GLU A 48 -12.41 4.98 6.86
CA GLU A 48 -11.83 5.78 5.77
C GLU A 48 -11.84 5.05 4.42
N ILE A 49 -11.63 3.73 4.40
CA ILE A 49 -11.77 2.92 3.17
C ILE A 49 -13.18 3.06 2.61
N LYS A 50 -14.21 3.00 3.46
CA LYS A 50 -15.61 3.20 3.02
C LYS A 50 -15.80 4.57 2.38
N LYS A 51 -15.24 5.65 2.94
CA LYS A 51 -15.31 7.00 2.37
C LYS A 51 -14.61 7.07 1.00
N ILE A 52 -13.44 6.45 0.88
CA ILE A 52 -12.69 6.37 -0.38
C ILE A 52 -13.47 5.62 -1.45
N ILE A 53 -14.09 4.49 -1.10
CA ILE A 53 -14.95 3.71 -2.01
C ILE A 53 -16.15 4.55 -2.45
N SER A 54 -16.88 5.15 -1.51
CA SER A 54 -18.05 5.97 -1.83
C SER A 54 -17.71 7.15 -2.74
N LEU A 55 -16.57 7.83 -2.52
CA LEU A 55 -16.13 8.91 -3.41
C LEU A 55 -15.87 8.41 -4.85
N GLN A 56 -15.26 7.24 -5.01
CA GLN A 56 -15.03 6.66 -6.34
C GLN A 56 -16.34 6.26 -7.02
N GLU A 57 -17.28 5.69 -6.27
CA GLU A 57 -18.63 5.36 -6.78
C GLU A 57 -19.38 6.62 -7.22
N GLU A 58 -19.35 7.69 -6.42
CA GLU A 58 -19.96 9.00 -6.74
C GLU A 58 -19.35 9.63 -8.00
N LEU A 59 -18.04 9.46 -8.20
CA LEU A 59 -17.33 9.92 -9.41
C LEU A 59 -17.58 9.02 -10.64
N GLY A 60 -18.33 7.92 -10.49
CA GLY A 60 -18.72 7.04 -11.59
C GLY A 60 -17.68 5.99 -11.98
N PHE A 61 -16.64 5.77 -11.16
CA PHE A 61 -15.66 4.71 -11.40
C PHE A 61 -16.35 3.33 -11.38
N LYS A 62 -15.97 2.47 -12.33
CA LYS A 62 -16.52 1.11 -12.45
C LYS A 62 -15.75 0.06 -11.66
N VAL A 63 -14.50 0.38 -11.34
CA VAL A 63 -13.62 -0.41 -10.48
C VAL A 63 -13.03 0.57 -9.48
N VAL A 64 -13.04 0.18 -8.21
CA VAL A 64 -12.61 1.01 -7.10
C VAL A 64 -11.46 0.33 -6.37
N SER A 65 -10.59 1.12 -5.73
CA SER A 65 -9.58 0.64 -4.80
C SER A 65 -9.88 1.11 -3.38
N ASP A 66 -9.27 0.48 -2.37
CA ASP A 66 -9.27 0.98 -0.99
C ASP A 66 -8.24 2.10 -0.76
N GLY A 67 -7.59 2.57 -1.84
CA GLY A 67 -6.50 3.54 -1.80
C GLY A 67 -5.20 3.01 -1.19
N GLU A 68 -5.09 1.70 -0.93
CA GLU A 68 -3.96 1.04 -0.27
C GLU A 68 -3.56 1.67 1.08
N ILE A 69 -4.50 2.34 1.77
CA ILE A 69 -4.17 3.20 2.91
C ILE A 69 -3.63 2.44 4.13
N ARG A 70 -3.89 1.13 4.18
CA ARG A 70 -3.38 0.18 5.19
C ARG A 70 -1.93 -0.22 4.99
N ARG A 71 -1.45 -0.15 3.75
CA ARG A 71 -0.13 -0.66 3.37
C ARG A 71 0.94 0.37 3.69
N SER A 72 2.07 -0.07 4.20
CA SER A 72 3.26 0.76 4.38
C SER A 72 3.99 0.94 3.05
N THR A 73 4.10 -0.14 2.25
CA THR A 73 4.70 -0.13 0.90
C THR A 73 3.93 -1.05 -0.05
N TYR A 74 4.11 -0.86 -1.36
CA TYR A 74 3.44 -1.67 -2.39
C TYR A 74 3.90 -3.15 -2.43
N SER A 75 5.00 -3.50 -1.76
CA SER A 75 5.58 -4.84 -1.76
C SER A 75 5.51 -5.54 -0.39
N GLU A 76 5.00 -4.86 0.63
CA GLU A 76 4.92 -5.37 2.02
C GLU A 76 4.25 -6.74 2.12
N SER A 77 3.10 -6.89 1.45
CA SER A 77 2.31 -8.12 1.45
C SER A 77 3.06 -9.32 0.86
N PHE A 78 4.06 -9.08 0.00
CA PHE A 78 4.89 -10.13 -0.59
C PHE A 78 6.15 -10.37 0.24
N THR A 79 6.78 -9.30 0.73
CA THR A 79 8.11 -9.37 1.36
C THR A 79 8.06 -9.71 2.84
N THR A 80 7.28 -8.99 3.64
CA THR A 80 7.29 -9.13 5.11
C THR A 80 6.10 -9.89 5.65
N GLN A 81 4.98 -9.94 4.91
CA GLN A 81 3.76 -10.62 5.37
C GLN A 81 3.48 -11.94 4.62
N GLY A 82 3.92 -12.08 3.37
CA GLY A 82 3.51 -13.18 2.49
C GLY A 82 4.52 -14.31 2.33
N ILE A 83 5.77 -14.11 2.71
CA ILE A 83 6.84 -15.10 2.56
C ILE A 83 7.54 -15.30 3.90
N THR A 84 7.53 -16.53 4.39
CA THR A 84 8.27 -16.93 5.58
C THR A 84 9.77 -17.00 5.29
N GLY A 85 10.61 -16.49 6.19
CA GLY A 85 12.08 -16.55 6.07
C GLY A 85 12.75 -15.30 5.48
N LEU A 86 11.97 -14.29 5.09
CA LEU A 86 12.47 -12.95 4.78
C LEU A 86 12.48 -12.08 6.04
N GLU A 87 13.60 -11.41 6.30
CA GLU A 87 13.77 -10.46 7.41
C GLU A 87 14.13 -9.09 6.82
N PHE A 88 13.37 -8.06 7.16
CA PHE A 88 13.69 -6.68 6.77
C PHE A 88 14.75 -6.14 7.73
N MET A 89 15.95 -5.85 7.22
CA MET A 89 17.00 -5.19 7.98
C MET A 89 17.03 -3.72 7.59
N ASP A 90 16.72 -2.82 8.52
CA ASP A 90 16.86 -1.39 8.31
C ASP A 90 18.33 -0.99 8.42
N ASP A 91 19.09 -1.24 7.35
CA ASP A 91 20.51 -0.97 7.26
C ASP A 91 20.81 0.47 6.79
N ALA A 92 19.92 1.45 7.01
CA ALA A 92 20.08 2.84 6.59
C ALA A 92 20.45 3.06 5.09
N GLY A 93 20.45 2.00 4.27
CA GLY A 93 21.00 1.96 2.92
C GLY A 93 20.08 1.32 1.88
N GLY A 94 18.96 0.76 2.31
CA GLY A 94 17.94 0.18 1.42
C GLY A 94 18.36 -1.16 0.82
N THR A 95 19.16 -1.95 1.55
CA THR A 95 19.59 -3.27 1.08
C THR A 95 18.62 -4.35 1.56
N TRP A 96 18.07 -5.13 0.63
CA TRP A 96 17.36 -6.35 0.98
C TRP A 96 18.37 -7.47 1.23
N THR A 97 18.18 -8.19 2.34
CA THR A 97 18.94 -9.41 2.64
C THR A 97 17.99 -10.57 2.86
N TYR A 98 18.45 -11.79 2.58
CA TYR A 98 17.72 -13.02 2.89
C TYR A 98 18.67 -14.10 3.41
N LYS A 99 18.15 -15.05 4.19
CA LYS A 99 18.88 -16.26 4.62
C LYS A 99 18.57 -17.40 3.65
N ASN A 100 19.61 -18.00 3.08
CA ASN A 100 19.45 -19.19 2.25
C ASN A 100 19.26 -20.47 3.11
N ASP A 101 19.02 -21.61 2.47
CA ASP A 101 18.82 -22.92 3.11
C ASP A 101 20.01 -23.41 3.97
N LYS A 102 21.15 -22.70 3.92
CA LYS A 102 22.36 -22.97 4.71
C LYS A 102 22.54 -21.96 5.85
N GLY A 103 21.56 -21.09 6.10
CA GLY A 103 21.58 -20.05 7.14
C GLY A 103 22.51 -18.87 6.86
N SER A 104 23.03 -18.73 5.63
CA SER A 104 23.91 -17.62 5.27
C SER A 104 23.11 -16.40 4.81
N THR A 105 23.44 -15.22 5.32
CA THR A 105 22.86 -13.95 4.88
C THR A 105 23.46 -13.53 3.54
N VAL A 106 22.61 -13.32 2.52
CA VAL A 106 22.98 -12.82 1.20
C VAL A 106 22.32 -11.46 0.98
N GLY A 107 23.10 -10.43 0.65
CA GLY A 107 22.60 -9.09 0.33
C GLY A 107 22.77 -8.78 -1.14
N GLN A 108 21.71 -8.29 -1.80
CA GLN A 108 21.78 -7.77 -3.16
C GLN A 108 21.42 -6.29 -3.15
N ARG A 109 22.26 -5.45 -3.76
CA ARG A 109 21.98 -4.03 -3.95
C ARG A 109 20.80 -3.89 -4.92
N SER A 110 19.75 -3.17 -4.55
CA SER A 110 18.67 -2.81 -5.49
C SER A 110 19.27 -2.04 -6.68
N PRO A 111 19.05 -2.47 -7.93
CA PRO A 111 19.32 -1.63 -9.09
C PRO A 111 18.50 -0.35 -8.96
N ARG A 112 19.14 0.81 -9.16
CA ARG A 112 18.45 2.10 -9.25
C ARG A 112 17.72 2.22 -10.58
#